data_AF-A0A6L7KEM7-F1
#
_entry.id   AF-A0A6L7KEM7-F1
#
_cell.length_a   1.000
_cell.length_b   1.000
_cell.length_c   1.000
_cell.angle_alpha   90.00
_cell.angle_beta   90.00
_cell.angle_gamma   90.00
#
_symmetry.space_group_name_H-M   'P 1'
#
loop_
_entity.id
_entity.type
_entity.pdbx_description
1 polymer ?
#
loop_
_entity_poly.entity_id
_entity_poly.type
_entity_poly.pdbx_seq_one_letter_code
_entity_poly.pdbx_strand_id
1 'polypeptide(L)'
;MRRAACTLLTILGAIGTASLAPADGLTFATWNVADLHHETGVALRERSVAREDVDYARLAATAKRIAGDVIALQEIGSPAALERIFPSADYHLIMSDRYGRATRRDRPGKGTSSRLSPSPGRPFRSFRT
;
A
#
# COMPACT_ATOMS: atom_id res chain seq x y z
N MET A 1 19.78 -69.71 -33.55
CA MET A 1 20.14 -68.88 -32.38
C MET A 1 20.34 -67.42 -32.80
N ARG A 2 19.36 -66.53 -32.59
CA ARG A 2 19.57 -65.08 -32.62
C ARG A 2 18.75 -64.46 -31.49
N ARG A 3 19.49 -63.82 -30.58
CA ARG A 3 19.03 -63.41 -29.25
C ARG A 3 18.07 -62.24 -29.36
N ALA A 4 16.91 -62.40 -28.74
CA ALA A 4 16.13 -61.30 -28.21
C ALA A 4 16.99 -60.54 -27.19
N ALA A 5 17.11 -59.22 -27.32
CA ALA A 5 17.38 -58.27 -26.24
C ALA A 5 17.75 -56.92 -26.84
N CYS A 6 16.80 -55.98 -26.84
CA CYS A 6 17.06 -54.56 -26.53
C CYS A 6 15.76 -53.76 -26.72
N THR A 7 14.75 -54.11 -25.93
CA THR A 7 13.59 -53.22 -25.74
C THR A 7 13.31 -53.09 -24.26
N LEU A 8 14.32 -52.72 -23.48
CA LEU A 8 14.12 -52.44 -22.05
C LEU A 8 15.19 -51.47 -21.54
N LEU A 9 15.27 -50.28 -22.12
CA LEU A 9 16.02 -49.19 -21.49
C LEU A 9 15.49 -47.81 -21.89
N THR A 10 14.17 -47.62 -21.81
CA THR A 10 13.55 -46.30 -22.09
C THR A 10 12.46 -45.94 -21.06
N ILE A 11 12.59 -46.39 -19.81
CA ILE A 11 11.67 -45.97 -18.74
C ILE A 11 12.40 -45.27 -17.57
N LEU A 12 13.72 -45.40 -17.45
CA LEU A 12 14.47 -44.80 -16.33
C LEU A 12 14.94 -43.35 -16.57
N GLY A 13 14.69 -42.77 -17.75
CA GLY A 13 15.12 -41.41 -18.11
C GLY A 13 14.13 -40.29 -17.75
N ALA A 14 12.91 -40.61 -17.32
CA ALA A 14 11.84 -39.63 -17.15
C ALA A 14 11.70 -39.05 -15.72
N ILE A 15 12.58 -39.43 -14.78
CA ILE A 15 12.51 -38.97 -13.37
C ILE A 15 13.48 -37.80 -13.10
N GLY A 16 14.39 -37.48 -14.03
CA GLY A 16 15.37 -36.41 -13.84
C GLY A 16 14.90 -35.07 -14.40
N THR A 17 14.83 -34.05 -13.53
CA THR A 17 14.61 -32.61 -13.82
C THR A 17 13.15 -32.11 -13.84
N ALA A 18 12.37 -32.42 -12.80
CA ALA A 18 11.39 -31.43 -12.36
C ALA A 18 12.17 -30.19 -11.89
N SER A 19 12.40 -29.23 -12.78
CA SER A 19 12.91 -27.91 -12.41
C SER A 19 11.87 -27.28 -11.50
N LEU A 20 12.23 -26.99 -10.25
CA LEU A 20 11.44 -26.11 -9.41
C LEU A 20 11.41 -24.77 -10.15
N ALA A 21 10.25 -24.42 -10.71
CA ALA A 21 10.07 -23.11 -11.29
C ALA A 21 10.42 -22.07 -10.21
N PRO A 22 11.28 -21.08 -10.50
CA PRO A 22 11.49 -19.98 -9.57
C PRO A 22 10.12 -19.32 -9.36
N ALA A 23 9.61 -19.38 -8.13
CA ALA A 23 8.44 -18.63 -7.75
C ALA A 23 8.93 -17.26 -7.28
N ASP A 24 8.68 -16.24 -8.08
CA ASP A 24 8.90 -14.87 -7.64
C ASP A 24 7.99 -14.61 -6.44
N GLY A 25 8.61 -14.39 -5.28
CA GLY A 25 7.89 -14.13 -4.04
C GLY A 25 7.25 -12.75 -4.10
N LEU A 26 5.95 -12.68 -3.80
CA LEU A 26 5.25 -11.41 -3.65
C LEU A 26 5.22 -11.00 -2.18
N THR A 27 5.81 -9.85 -1.87
CA THR A 27 5.92 -9.32 -0.51
C THR A 27 4.88 -8.23 -0.25
N PHE A 28 4.19 -8.36 0.89
CA PHE A 28 3.23 -7.37 1.37
C PHE A 28 3.76 -6.74 2.65
N ALA A 29 3.71 -5.41 2.73
CA ALA A 29 4.05 -4.68 3.94
C ALA A 29 2.90 -3.76 4.37
N THR A 30 2.85 -3.45 5.65
CA THR A 30 1.96 -2.42 6.20
C THR A 30 2.75 -1.45 7.05
N TRP A 31 2.43 -0.16 6.95
CA TRP A 31 3.09 0.86 7.74
C TRP A 31 2.13 2.00 8.11
N ASN A 32 1.98 2.23 9.41
CA ASN A 32 1.42 3.47 9.94
C ASN A 32 2.53 4.53 10.04
N VAL A 33 2.40 5.62 9.28
CA VAL A 33 3.43 6.67 9.19
C VAL A 33 3.25 7.80 10.21
N ALA A 34 2.38 7.63 11.20
CA ALA A 34 2.11 8.60 12.27
C ALA A 34 1.76 10.00 11.72
N ASP A 35 0.53 10.16 11.24
CA ASP A 35 -0.07 11.41 10.80
C ASP A 35 0.81 12.31 9.91
N LEU A 36 1.13 11.82 8.71
CA LEU A 36 2.02 12.50 7.78
C LEU A 36 1.28 13.61 7.00
N HIS A 37 1.70 14.86 7.21
CA HIS A 37 1.33 16.01 6.39
C HIS A 37 2.21 16.07 5.12
N HIS A 38 1.88 16.96 4.17
CA HIS A 38 2.66 17.13 2.94
C HIS A 38 3.59 18.35 3.00
N GLU A 39 3.11 19.43 3.62
CA GLU A 39 3.89 20.66 3.85
C GLU A 39 4.95 20.46 4.94
N THR A 40 6.11 21.06 4.71
CA THR A 40 7.23 21.14 5.65
C THR A 40 6.86 22.02 6.85
N GLY A 41 7.21 21.58 8.06
CA GLY A 41 6.97 22.33 9.30
C GLY A 41 5.50 22.35 9.75
N VAL A 42 4.61 21.62 9.09
CA VAL A 42 3.17 21.56 9.40
C VAL A 42 2.80 20.18 9.90
N ALA A 43 2.10 20.12 11.04
CA ALA A 43 1.55 18.88 11.57
C ALA A 43 0.16 18.60 10.94
N LEU A 44 -0.15 17.33 10.68
CA LEU A 44 -1.46 16.95 10.12
C LEU A 44 -2.60 17.16 11.13
N ARG A 45 -2.33 16.95 12.43
CA ARG A 45 -3.23 17.24 13.55
C ARG A 45 -2.48 17.96 14.65
N GLU A 46 -3.21 18.59 15.57
CA GLU A 46 -2.67 19.40 16.67
C GLU A 46 -1.61 18.69 17.53
N ARG A 47 -1.73 17.38 17.73
CA ARG A 47 -0.79 16.58 18.55
C ARG A 47 0.17 15.73 17.71
N SER A 48 0.16 15.88 16.39
CA SER A 48 1.06 15.14 15.49
C SER A 48 2.40 15.87 15.37
N VAL A 49 3.44 15.14 14.99
CA VAL A 49 4.76 15.73 14.75
C VAL A 49 4.73 16.54 13.46
N ALA A 50 5.08 17.83 13.55
CA ALA A 50 5.42 18.64 12.38
C ALA A 50 6.77 18.14 11.82
N ARG A 51 6.80 17.77 10.55
CA ARG A 51 7.99 17.17 9.92
C ARG A 51 8.70 18.17 9.04
N GLU A 52 10.02 18.15 9.12
CA GLU A 52 10.90 18.92 8.26
C GLU A 52 11.34 18.11 7.04
N ASP A 53 11.90 18.77 6.00
CA ASP A 53 12.32 18.08 4.77
C ASP A 53 13.31 16.93 5.01
N VAL A 54 14.16 17.07 6.04
CA VAL A 54 15.08 16.00 6.47
C VAL A 54 14.33 14.76 6.96
N ASP A 55 13.15 14.91 7.56
CA ASP A 55 12.35 13.78 8.04
C ASP A 55 11.69 13.05 6.87
N TYR A 56 11.22 13.76 5.85
CA TYR A 56 10.71 13.11 4.63
C TYR A 56 11.81 12.32 3.92
N ALA A 57 13.04 12.84 3.85
CA ALA A 57 14.17 12.10 3.30
C ALA A 57 14.46 10.81 4.08
N ARG A 58 14.38 10.85 5.42
CA ARG A 58 14.54 9.67 6.29
C ARG A 58 13.42 8.66 6.12
N LEU A 59 12.17 9.14 5.99
CA LEU A 59 11.01 8.28 5.76
C LEU A 59 11.09 7.60 4.38
N ALA A 60 11.46 8.33 3.33
CA ALA A 60 11.68 7.78 1.99
C ALA A 60 12.83 6.74 1.98
N ALA A 61 13.92 7.00 2.70
CA ALA A 61 14.98 6.02 2.87
C ALA A 61 14.49 4.76 3.62
N THR A 62 13.55 4.91 4.56
CA THR A 62 12.93 3.80 5.27
C THR A 62 11.99 3.00 4.37
N ALA A 63 11.17 3.67 3.56
CA ALA A 63 10.34 3.05 2.53
C ALA A 63 11.17 2.17 1.58
N LYS A 64 12.33 2.66 1.11
CA LYS A 64 13.27 1.89 0.29
C LYS A 64 13.81 0.62 0.97
N ARG A 65 13.94 0.62 2.30
CA ARG A 65 14.39 -0.55 3.07
C ARG A 65 13.28 -1.56 3.34
N ILE A 66 12.03 -1.11 3.41
CA ILE A 66 10.87 -2.02 3.50
C ILE A 66 10.80 -2.88 2.24
N ALA A 67 11.10 -2.30 1.07
CA ALA A 67 11.24 -3.00 -0.21
C ALA A 67 10.07 -3.98 -0.52
N GLY A 68 8.86 -3.60 -0.11
CA GLY A 68 7.66 -4.39 -0.38
C GLY A 68 7.14 -4.14 -1.79
N ASP A 69 6.65 -5.20 -2.44
CA ASP A 69 5.99 -5.11 -3.75
C ASP A 69 4.63 -4.41 -3.64
N VAL A 70 3.90 -4.69 -2.55
CA VAL A 70 2.63 -4.02 -2.22
C VAL A 70 2.70 -3.51 -0.80
N ILE A 71 2.46 -2.21 -0.63
CA ILE A 71 2.59 -1.54 0.67
C ILE A 71 1.28 -0.86 1.03
N ALA A 72 0.66 -1.31 2.13
CA ALA A 72 -0.55 -0.70 2.69
C ALA A 72 -0.17 0.35 3.74
N LEU A 73 -0.58 1.60 3.54
CA LEU A 73 -0.23 2.72 4.42
C LEU A 73 -1.41 3.19 5.25
N GLN A 74 -1.14 3.61 6.48
CA GLN A 74 -2.11 4.30 7.35
C GLN A 74 -1.60 5.69 7.77
N GLU A 75 -2.53 6.57 8.09
CA GLU A 75 -2.27 7.94 8.59
C GLU A 75 -1.52 8.86 7.61
N ILE A 76 -1.75 8.68 6.32
CA ILE A 76 -1.32 9.61 5.27
C ILE A 76 -2.40 10.68 5.08
N GLY A 77 -2.04 11.96 5.19
CA GLY A 77 -3.00 13.06 5.13
C GLY A 77 -3.48 13.42 3.72
N SER A 78 -2.70 13.12 2.68
CA SER A 78 -3.03 13.47 1.29
C SER A 78 -2.20 12.68 0.27
N PRO A 79 -2.60 12.66 -1.01
CA PRO A 79 -1.77 12.09 -2.08
C PRO A 79 -0.39 12.76 -2.18
N ALA A 80 -0.30 14.08 -1.94
CA ALA A 80 0.98 14.78 -1.92
C ALA A 80 1.91 14.33 -0.79
N ALA A 81 1.36 13.98 0.38
CA ALA A 81 2.14 13.42 1.49
C ALA A 81 2.64 12.01 1.16
N LEU A 82 1.85 11.21 0.42
CA LEU A 82 2.26 9.90 -0.06
C LEU A 82 3.45 10.01 -1.03
N GLU A 83 3.34 10.89 -2.02
CA GLU A 83 4.37 11.12 -3.06
C GLU A 83 5.73 11.52 -2.46
N ARG A 84 5.72 12.20 -1.30
CA ARG A 84 6.95 12.62 -0.60
C ARG A 84 7.82 11.44 -0.13
N ILE A 85 7.22 10.27 0.10
CA ILE A 85 7.91 9.08 0.63
C ILE A 85 7.90 7.90 -0.35
N PHE A 86 6.91 7.84 -1.25
CA PHE A 86 6.78 6.85 -2.33
C PHE A 86 6.59 7.59 -3.66
N PRO A 87 7.66 7.84 -4.43
CA PRO A 87 7.55 8.50 -5.73
C PRO A 87 6.74 7.66 -6.72
N SER A 88 5.87 8.32 -7.50
CA SER A 88 5.05 7.71 -8.54
C SER A 88 5.86 7.11 -9.70
N ALA A 89 7.13 7.49 -9.83
CA ALA A 89 8.07 6.86 -10.75
C ALA A 89 8.41 5.41 -10.36
N ASP A 90 8.35 5.10 -9.07
CA ASP A 90 8.73 3.80 -8.51
C ASP A 90 7.49 2.95 -8.15
N TYR A 91 6.37 3.58 -7.81
CA TYR A 91 5.16 2.92 -7.33
C TYR A 91 3.90 3.43 -8.02
N HIS A 92 2.93 2.53 -8.25
CA HIS A 92 1.56 2.94 -8.58
C HIS A 92 0.80 3.30 -7.30
N LEU A 93 0.43 4.58 -7.16
CA LEU A 93 -0.16 5.10 -5.93
C LEU A 93 -1.70 5.07 -5.98
N ILE A 94 -2.32 4.45 -4.98
CA ILE A 94 -3.77 4.38 -4.82
C ILE A 94 -4.13 4.92 -3.43
N MET A 95 -5.02 5.92 -3.38
CA MET A 95 -5.51 6.49 -2.12
C MET A 95 -7.03 6.56 -2.13
N SER A 96 -7.66 6.27 -0.98
CA SER A 96 -9.12 6.37 -0.83
C SER A 96 -9.57 7.82 -0.79
N ASP A 97 -10.62 8.17 -1.54
CA ASP A 97 -11.25 9.51 -1.57
C ASP A 97 -11.77 10.05 -0.23
N ARG A 98 -11.70 9.25 0.85
CA ARG A 98 -12.14 9.66 2.20
C ARG A 98 -11.19 10.65 2.87
N TYR A 99 -9.94 10.80 2.42
CA TYR A 99 -8.91 11.60 3.11
C TYR A 99 -9.33 13.07 3.34
N GLY A 100 -10.03 13.70 2.38
CA GLY A 100 -10.51 15.08 2.51
C GLY A 100 -11.74 15.27 3.42
N ARG A 101 -12.40 14.18 3.83
CA ARG A 101 -13.59 14.23 4.70
C ARG A 101 -13.25 14.24 6.19
N ALA A 102 -12.06 13.75 6.55
CA ALA A 102 -11.57 13.75 7.93
C ALA A 102 -11.01 15.12 8.34
N THR A 103 -10.20 15.74 7.47
CA THR A 103 -9.57 17.06 7.71
C THR A 103 -10.59 18.19 7.92
N ARG A 104 -11.78 18.09 7.34
CA ARG A 104 -12.86 19.08 7.52
C ARG A 104 -13.55 18.97 8.88
N ARG A 105 -13.51 17.81 9.52
CA ARG A 105 -14.18 17.53 10.80
C ARG A 105 -13.29 17.88 12.00
N ASP A 106 -11.97 17.76 11.81
CA ASP A 106 -10.95 18.05 12.83
C ASP A 106 -10.48 19.52 12.80
N ARG A 107 -11.11 20.37 11.98
CA ARG A 107 -10.91 21.82 12.07
C ARG A 107 -11.52 22.33 13.38
N PRO A 108 -10.79 23.08 14.24
CA PRO A 108 -11.41 23.80 15.33
C PRO A 108 -12.28 24.92 14.72
N GLY A 109 -13.56 24.61 14.54
CA GLY A 109 -14.53 25.57 14.02
C GLY A 109 -14.82 26.62 15.09
N LYS A 110 -14.52 27.90 14.79
CA LYS A 110 -15.35 29.00 15.30
C LYS A 110 -16.80 28.67 14.94
N GLY A 111 -17.61 28.40 15.94
CA GLY A 111 -19.01 28.01 15.76
C GLY A 111 -19.77 29.05 14.95
N THR A 112 -20.20 28.68 13.76
CA THR A 112 -21.40 29.25 13.15
C THR A 112 -22.30 28.08 12.79
N SER A 113 -23.32 27.90 13.61
CA SER A 113 -24.39 26.94 13.37
C SER A 113 -25.25 27.47 12.21
N SER A 114 -25.04 26.93 11.01
CA SER A 114 -26.06 26.97 9.97
C SER A 114 -26.63 25.57 9.79
N ARG A 115 -27.90 25.41 10.19
CA ARG A 115 -28.74 24.21 10.09
C ARG A 115 -28.42 23.38 8.84
N LEU A 116 -28.08 22.11 9.06
CA LEU A 116 -28.07 21.08 8.04
C LEU A 116 -29.51 20.64 7.76
N SER A 117 -29.97 20.79 6.52
CA SER A 117 -31.06 19.97 5.99
C SER A 117 -30.58 18.51 5.89
N PRO A 118 -31.41 17.51 6.25
CA PRO A 118 -31.02 16.11 6.11
C PRO A 118 -30.97 15.71 4.63
N SER A 119 -29.81 15.19 4.19
CA SER A 119 -29.67 14.53 2.89
C SER A 119 -30.31 13.14 2.95
N PRO A 120 -31.18 12.76 1.99
CA PRO A 120 -31.90 11.50 2.04
C PRO A 120 -30.95 10.32 1.82
N GLY A 121 -31.19 9.25 2.60
CA GLY A 121 -30.31 8.09 2.74
C GLY A 121 -29.93 7.40 1.43
N ARG A 122 -28.70 6.86 1.40
CA ARG A 122 -28.31 5.86 0.41
C ARG A 122 -28.36 4.48 1.07
N PRO A 123 -29.10 3.51 0.50
CA PRO A 123 -29.16 2.17 1.07
C PRO A 123 -27.84 1.43 0.91
N PHE A 124 -27.54 0.62 1.92
CA PHE A 124 -26.41 -0.29 2.02
C PHE A 124 -26.40 -1.28 0.84
N ARG A 125 -25.27 -1.38 0.10
CA ARG A 125 -25.10 -2.41 -0.93
C ARG A 125 -24.46 -3.64 -0.25
N SER A 126 -25.27 -4.66 0.05
CA SER A 126 -24.73 -5.95 0.50
C SER A 126 -23.99 -6.60 -0.66
N PHE A 127 -22.72 -6.91 -0.48
CA PHE A 127 -22.04 -7.88 -1.33
C PHE A 127 -22.52 -9.28 -0.92
N ARG A 128 -23.26 -9.93 -1.81
CA ARG A 128 -23.45 -11.38 -1.76
C ARG A 128 -22.31 -12.01 -2.56
N THR A 129 -21.56 -12.89 -1.91
CA THR A 129 -20.78 -13.95 -2.56
C THR A 129 -21.71 -15.01 -3.11
#